data_AF-T0JEC1-F1
#
_entry.id   AF-T0JEC1-F1
#
_cell.length_a   1.000
_cell.length_b   1.000
_cell.length_c   1.000
_cell.angle_alpha   90.00
_cell.angle_beta   90.00
_cell.angle_gamma   90.00
#
_symmetry.space_group_name_H-M   'P 1'
#
loop_
_entity.id
_entity.type
_entity.pdbx_description
1 polymer ?
#
loop_
_entity_poly.entity_id
_entity_poly.type
_entity_poly.pdbx_seq_one_letter_code
_entity_poly.pdbx_strand_id
1 'polypeptide(L)' 'MKLSKIVSKIKKYLEDENLTHTKQEKIEDIIEKLSLKKIQLKQDIKSCDTQLQKEKMQKELEAISTLLKKSKRLIERDNL' A
#
# COMPACT_ATOMS: atom_id res chain seq x y z
N MET A 1 8.95 -8.13 -8.56
CA MET A 1 8.17 -9.06 -7.70
C MET A 1 6.69 -8.77 -7.89
N LYS A 2 5.82 -9.78 -8.12
CA LYS A 2 4.39 -9.56 -8.39
C LYS A 2 3.68 -8.93 -7.17
N LEU A 3 2.76 -7.99 -7.40
CA LEU A 3 2.03 -7.24 -6.37
C LEU A 3 1.33 -8.16 -5.33
N SER A 4 0.81 -9.29 -5.79
CA SER A 4 0.20 -10.32 -4.94
C SER A 4 1.15 -10.86 -3.88
N LYS A 5 2.41 -11.12 -4.23
CA LYS A 5 3.44 -11.57 -3.26
C LYS A 5 3.77 -10.50 -2.23
N ILE A 6 3.69 -9.22 -2.61
CA ILE A 6 3.94 -8.09 -1.71
C ILE A 6 2.78 -7.98 -0.71
N VAL A 7 1.54 -8.04 -1.19
CA VAL A 7 0.33 -8.01 -0.35
C VAL A 7 0.28 -9.20 0.61
N SER A 8 0.61 -10.41 0.15
CA SER A 8 0.67 -11.60 1.02
C SER A 8 1.74 -11.49 2.10
N LYS A 9 2.91 -10.91 1.80
CA LYS A 9 3.94 -10.66 2.82
C LYS A 9 3.46 -9.67 3.88
N ILE A 10 2.82 -8.58 3.47
CA ILE A 10 2.23 -7.62 4.42
C ILE A 10 1.20 -8.31 5.30
N LYS A 11 0.26 -9.08 4.73
CA LYS A 11 -0.70 -9.86 5.53
C LYS A 11 -0.04 -10.76 6.56
N LYS A 12 1.03 -11.45 6.16
CA LYS A 12 1.76 -12.34 7.06
C LYS A 12 2.45 -11.57 8.19
N TYR A 13 2.96 -10.36 7.92
CA TYR A 13 3.51 -9.49 8.96
C TYR A 13 2.42 -8.84 9.82
N LEU A 14 1.22 -8.61 9.28
CA LEU A 14 0.05 -8.12 10.02
C LEU A 14 -0.50 -9.17 11.02
N GLU A 15 -0.25 -10.47 10.78
CA GLU A 15 -0.67 -11.59 11.63
C GLU A 15 0.38 -11.97 12.70
N ASP A 16 1.59 -11.43 12.61
CA ASP A 16 2.71 -11.75 13.48
C ASP A 16 2.77 -10.71 14.62
N GLU A 17 2.50 -11.10 15.87
CA GLU A 17 2.46 -10.18 17.03
C GLU A 17 3.83 -9.54 17.36
N ASN A 18 4.92 -10.07 16.81
CA ASN A 18 6.27 -9.54 16.99
C ASN A 18 6.81 -8.93 15.68
N LEU A 19 6.69 -7.60 15.55
CA LEU A 19 7.38 -6.82 14.53
C LEU A 19 8.82 -6.53 14.97
N THR A 20 9.75 -7.41 14.63
CA THR A 20 11.18 -7.10 14.73
C THR A 20 11.54 -5.89 13.85
N HIS A 21 12.52 -5.08 14.23
CA HIS A 21 12.96 -3.87 13.51
C HIS A 21 13.18 -4.09 11.99
N THR A 22 13.76 -5.22 11.59
CA THR A 22 13.96 -5.60 10.16
C THR A 22 12.64 -5.85 9.39
N LYS A 23 11.55 -6.21 10.08
CA LYS A 23 10.21 -6.32 9.49
C LYS A 23 9.58 -4.92 9.35
N GLN A 24 9.77 -4.02 10.32
CA GLN A 24 9.33 -2.63 10.23
C GLN A 24 9.94 -1.92 9.02
N GLU A 25 11.27 -1.97 8.85
CA GLU A 25 11.96 -1.37 7.69
C GLU A 25 11.40 -1.88 6.34
N LYS A 26 11.09 -3.18 6.26
CA LYS A 26 10.48 -3.77 5.06
C LYS A 26 9.06 -3.28 4.82
N ILE A 27 8.30 -3.01 5.87
CA ILE A 27 6.95 -2.46 5.76
C ILE A 27 7.04 -0.98 5.36
N GLU A 28 8.01 -0.23 5.88
CA GLU A 28 8.28 1.16 5.48
C GLU A 28 8.65 1.27 4.00
N ASP A 29 9.58 0.44 3.50
CA ASP A 29 9.94 0.39 2.08
C ASP A 29 8.73 0.05 1.18
N ILE A 30 7.83 -0.81 1.67
CA ILE A 30 6.57 -1.11 0.95
C ILE A 30 5.60 0.08 1.00
N ILE A 31 5.49 0.79 2.12
CA ILE A 31 4.66 1.99 2.28
C ILE A 31 5.15 3.10 1.35
N GLU A 32 6.47 3.28 1.21
CA GLU A 32 7.07 4.28 0.35
C GLU A 32 6.74 3.99 -1.12
N LYS A 33 6.95 2.74 -1.57
CA LYS A 33 6.59 2.30 -2.93
C LYS A 33 5.10 2.46 -3.23
N LEU A 34 4.23 2.11 -2.27
CA LEU A 34 2.78 2.29 -2.41
C LEU A 34 2.39 3.78 -2.45
N SER A 35 3.10 4.64 -1.73
CA SER A 35 2.87 6.09 -1.73
C SER A 35 3.28 6.73 -3.07
N LEU A 36 4.43 6.34 -3.64
CA LEU A 36 4.83 6.75 -4.98
C LEU A 36 3.82 6.29 -6.03
N LYS A 37 3.40 5.02 -5.97
CA LYS A 37 2.39 4.48 -6.89
C LYS A 37 1.04 5.19 -6.76
N LYS A 38 0.64 5.60 -5.55
CA LYS A 38 -0.56 6.40 -5.30
C LYS A 38 -0.49 7.77 -5.98
N ILE A 39 0.68 8.42 -5.96
CA ILE A 39 0.89 9.73 -6.61
C ILE A 39 0.79 9.56 -8.13
N GLN A 40 1.46 8.55 -8.69
CA GLN A 40 1.41 8.22 -10.11
C GLN A 40 -0.04 7.97 -10.57
N LEU A 41 -0.77 7.09 -9.88
CA LEU A 41 -2.18 6.79 -10.19
C LEU A 41 -3.07 8.03 -10.14
N LYS A 42 -2.83 8.97 -9.21
CA LYS A 42 -3.59 10.23 -9.17
C LYS A 42 -3.31 11.12 -10.39
N GLN A 43 -2.07 11.14 -10.89
CA GLN A 43 -1.72 11.87 -12.10
C GLN A 43 -2.35 11.19 -13.32
N ASP A 44 -2.22 9.87 -13.42
CA ASP A 44 -2.79 9.08 -14.52
C ASP A 44 -4.33 9.25 -14.58
N ILE A 45 -5.01 9.25 -13.43
CA ILE A 45 -6.47 9.51 -13.34
C ILE A 45 -6.84 10.90 -13.84
N LYS A 46 -6.01 11.93 -13.57
CA LYS A 46 -6.25 13.30 -14.03
C LYS A 46 -6.09 13.42 -15.53
N SER A 47 -5.14 12.69 -16.10
CA SER A 47 -4.82 12.67 -17.52
C SER A 47 -5.59 11.62 -18.32
N CYS A 48 -6.45 10.83 -17.67
CA CYS A 48 -7.22 9.77 -18.31
C CYS A 48 -8.55 10.31 -18.85
N ASP A 49 -8.71 10.25 -20.18
CA ASP A 49 -9.90 10.73 -20.89
C ASP A 49 -11.06 9.72 -20.87
N THR A 50 -10.78 8.44 -20.63
CA THR A 50 -11.82 7.39 -20.65
C THR A 50 -12.40 7.15 -19.25
N GLN A 51 -13.71 7.38 -19.09
CA GLN A 51 -14.44 7.15 -17.83
C GLN A 51 -14.22 5.74 -17.26
N LEU A 52 -14.31 4.70 -18.10
CA LEU A 52 -14.12 3.30 -17.70
C LEU A 52 -12.71 3.03 -17.14
N GLN A 53 -11.69 3.61 -17.74
CA GLN A 53 -10.31 3.47 -17.26
C GLN A 53 -10.10 4.26 -15.96
N LYS A 54 -10.70 5.46 -15.88
CA LYS A 54 -10.69 6.30 -14.68
C LYS A 54 -11.30 5.58 -13.48
N GLU A 55 -12.44 4.91 -13.65
CA GLU A 55 -13.08 4.11 -12.60
C GLU A 55 -12.22 2.92 -12.16
N LYS A 56 -11.57 2.21 -13.11
CA LYS A 56 -10.65 1.11 -12.78
C LYS A 56 -9.46 1.61 -11.96
N MET A 57 -8.85 2.71 -12.38
CA MET A 57 -7.73 3.34 -11.67
C MET A 57 -8.14 3.88 -10.31
N GLN A 58 -9.35 4.44 -10.18
CA GLN A 58 -9.89 4.87 -8.88
C GLN A 58 -10.06 3.71 -7.91
N LYS A 59 -10.59 2.56 -8.36
CA LYS A 59 -10.67 1.35 -7.53
C LYS A 59 -9.28 0.87 -7.07
N GLU A 60 -8.29 0.90 -7.97
CA GLU A 60 -6.90 0.55 -7.60
C GLU A 60 -6.32 1.56 -6.59
N LEU A 61 -6.56 2.85 -6.78
CA LEU A 61 -6.15 3.91 -5.87
C LEU A 61 -6.75 3.74 -4.48
N GLU A 62 -8.03 3.35 -4.40
CA GLU A 62 -8.74 3.13 -3.13
C GLU A 62 -8.19 1.93 -2.37
N ALA A 63 -7.92 0.83 -3.09
CA ALA A 63 -7.28 -0.36 -2.52
C ALA A 63 -5.88 -0.02 -1.95
N ILE A 64 -5.07 0.73 -2.70
CA ILE A 64 -3.75 1.20 -2.24
C ILE A 64 -3.90 2.10 -1.01
N SER A 65 -4.85 3.04 -1.02
CA SER A 65 -5.08 3.95 0.11
C SER A 65 -5.49 3.20 1.38
N THR A 66 -6.31 2.15 1.24
CA THR A 66 -6.74 1.28 2.34
C THR A 66 -5.59 0.47 2.90
N LEU A 67 -4.75 -0.11 2.03
CA LEU A 67 -3.53 -0.82 2.40
C LEU A 67 -2.56 0.08 3.16
N LEU A 68 -2.34 1.31 2.68
CA LEU A 68 -1.48 2.29 3.36
C LEU A 68 -2.00 2.63 4.75
N LYS A 69 -3.31 2.88 4.91
CA LYS A 69 -3.90 3.16 6.24
C LYS A 69 -3.71 1.99 7.21
N LYS A 70 -3.93 0.76 6.76
CA LYS A 70 -3.74 -0.44 7.61
C LYS A 70 -2.27 -0.64 7.98
N SER A 71 -1.37 -0.41 7.03
CA SER A 71 0.09 -0.58 7.24
C SER A 71 0.63 0.47 8.21
N LYS A 72 0.20 1.74 8.09
CA LYS A 72 0.58 2.79 9.04
C LYS A 72 0.10 2.51 10.46
N ARG A 73 -1.16 2.10 10.61
CA ARG A 73 -1.71 1.71 11.92
C ARG A 73 -0.95 0.56 12.57
N LEU A 74 -0.40 -0.36 11.79
CA LEU A 74 0.40 -1.46 12.31
C LEU A 74 1.70 -0.94 12.95
N ILE A 75 2.42 -0.06 12.24
CA ILE A 75 3.66 0.56 12.74
C ILE A 75 3.37 1.45 13.97
N GLU A 76 2.30 2.25 13.92
CA GLU A 76 1.90 3.10 15.05
C GLU A 76 1.55 2.30 16.31
N ARG A 77 0.96 1.11 16.15
CA ARG A 77 0.58 0.24 17.28
C ARG A 77 1.77 -0.48 17.91
N ASP A 78 2.85 -0.68 17.16
CA ASP A 78 4.07 -1.36 17.59
C ASP A 78 5.09 -0.39 18.24
N ASN A 79 4.97 0.91 17.96
CA ASN A 79 5.79 1.98 18.55
C ASN A 79 5.20 2.57 19.87
N LEU A 80 4.13 1.98 20.40
CA LEU A 80 3.44 2.33 21.66
C LEU A 80 3.70 1.28 22.72
#